data_AF-A0A7S0DJV8-F1
#
_entry.id   AF-A0A7S0DJV8-F1
#
_cell.length_a   1.000
_cell.length_b   1.000
_cell.length_c   1.000
_cell.angle_alpha   90.00
_cell.angle_beta   90.00
_cell.angle_gamma   90.00
#
_symmetry.space_group_name_H-M   'P 1'
#
loop_
_entity.id
_entity.type
_entity.pdbx_description
1 polymer ?
#
loop_
_entity_poly.entity_id
_entity_poly.type
_entity_poly.pdbx_seq_one_letter_code
_entity_poly.pdbx_strand_id
1 'polypeptide(L)'
;ELAVPVQVRSFTLPRGRSVGISSQLSMRNESIFPNPDVFDPHRFDMHNPNAKKGILAWKGFGSGVHLCAGINLAKVEIRLSIRHLVKRVKFTGLKNSKGKNAIP
;
A
#
# COMPACT_ATOMS: atom_id res chain seq x y z
N GLU A 1 -6.82 22.05 -5.53
CA GLU A 1 -6.40 23.11 -4.58
C GLU A 1 -7.44 23.24 -3.48
N LEU A 2 -7.04 23.70 -2.29
CA LEU A 2 -7.96 23.95 -1.19
C LEU A 2 -8.96 25.04 -1.55
N ALA A 3 -10.26 24.72 -1.55
CA ALA A 3 -11.33 25.68 -1.85
C ALA A 3 -11.56 26.69 -0.71
N VAL A 4 -11.22 26.31 0.53
CA VAL A 4 -11.34 27.14 1.74
C VAL A 4 -10.10 26.92 2.62
N PRO A 5 -9.77 27.85 3.53
CA PRO A 5 -8.75 27.60 4.54
C PRO A 5 -9.10 26.37 5.39
N VAL A 6 -8.11 25.53 5.69
CA VAL A 6 -8.31 24.30 6.48
C VAL A 6 -7.30 24.25 7.62
N GLN A 7 -7.78 23.96 8.84
CA GLN A 7 -6.92 23.71 9.98
C GLN A 7 -6.54 22.22 10.04
N VAL A 8 -5.24 21.92 10.04
CA VAL A 8 -4.70 20.57 10.22
C VAL A 8 -3.76 20.58 11.42
N ARG A 9 -4.17 19.93 12.51
CA ARG A 9 -3.47 20.00 13.81
C ARG A 9 -3.27 21.46 14.22
N SER A 10 -2.03 21.90 14.45
CA SER A 10 -1.67 23.28 14.79
C SER A 10 -1.42 24.18 13.56
N PHE A 11 -1.56 23.67 12.33
CA PHE A 11 -1.27 24.43 11.10
C PHE A 11 -2.54 24.88 10.38
N THR A 12 -2.59 26.16 9.99
CA THR A 12 -3.63 26.70 9.10
C THR A 12 -3.12 26.69 7.66
N LEU A 13 -3.77 25.91 6.80
CA LEU A 13 -3.49 25.86 5.37
C LEU A 13 -4.38 26.87 4.65
N PRO A 14 -3.81 27.87 3.94
CA PRO A 14 -4.61 28.87 3.23
C PRO A 14 -5.29 28.29 1.97
N ARG A 15 -6.37 28.94 1.54
CA ARG A 15 -7.05 28.66 0.26
C ARG A 15 -6.04 28.74 -0.91
N GLY A 16 -6.26 27.92 -1.94
CA GLY A 16 -5.44 27.90 -3.15
C GLY A 16 -4.18 27.05 -3.04
N ARG A 17 -3.89 26.44 -1.88
CA ARG A 17 -2.77 25.50 -1.76
C ARG A 17 -3.13 24.13 -2.31
N SER A 18 -2.17 23.53 -3.00
CA SER A 18 -2.21 22.11 -3.36
C SER A 18 -1.76 21.26 -2.18
N VAL A 19 -2.53 20.22 -1.87
CA VAL A 19 -2.23 19.27 -0.80
C VAL A 19 -2.17 17.89 -1.44
N GLY A 20 -1.06 17.19 -1.20
CA GLY A 20 -0.85 15.82 -1.65
C GLY A 20 -0.78 14.86 -0.48
N ILE A 21 -1.16 13.60 -0.72
CA ILE A 21 -0.96 12.50 0.22
C ILE A 21 0.11 11.60 -0.38
N SER A 22 1.16 11.33 0.38
CA SER A 22 2.13 10.30 0.01
C SER A 22 1.70 8.97 0.60
N SER A 23 1.16 8.09 -0.25
CA SER A 23 0.89 6.70 0.12
C SER A 23 2.16 5.98 0.57
N GLN A 24 3.31 6.31 -0.04
CA GLN A 24 4.58 5.67 0.30
C GLN A 24 5.04 6.00 1.72
N LEU A 25 4.94 7.27 2.13
CA LEU A 25 5.28 7.64 3.51
C LEU A 25 4.32 7.01 4.52
N SER A 26 3.04 6.91 4.18
CA SER A 26 2.03 6.29 5.05
C SER A 26 2.28 4.80 5.24
N MET A 27 2.58 4.09 4.15
CA MET A 27 2.80 2.64 4.13
C MET A 27 4.18 2.22 4.64
N ARG A 28 5.12 3.16 4.80
CA ARG A 28 6.44 2.94 5.38
C ARG A 28 6.63 3.49 6.78
N ASN A 29 5.55 3.94 7.43
CA ASN A 29 5.64 4.41 8.81
C ASN A 29 5.89 3.22 9.76
N GLU A 30 7.11 3.13 10.32
CA GLU A 30 7.54 2.04 11.22
C GLU A 30 6.67 1.89 12.47
N SER A 31 6.07 2.98 12.96
CA SER A 31 5.16 2.93 14.11
C SER A 31 3.87 2.14 13.83
N ILE A 32 3.55 1.93 12.55
CA ILE A 32 2.37 1.18 12.09
C ILE A 32 2.77 -0.13 11.41
N PHE A 33 3.85 -0.11 10.61
CA PHE A 33 4.38 -1.25 9.87
C PHE A 33 5.84 -1.50 10.30
N PRO A 34 6.09 -2.25 11.39
CA PRO A 34 7.46 -2.52 11.86
C PRO A 34 8.30 -3.24 10.81
N ASN A 35 9.51 -2.79 10.48
CA ASN A 35 10.30 -3.32 9.35
C ASN A 35 9.56 -3.20 7.99
N PRO A 36 9.17 -1.99 7.56
CA PRO A 36 8.25 -1.77 6.42
C PRO A 36 8.82 -2.21 5.06
N ASP A 37 10.14 -2.34 4.96
CA ASP A 37 10.84 -2.85 3.77
C ASP A 37 10.83 -4.38 3.67
N VAL A 38 10.44 -5.09 4.74
CA VAL A 38 10.32 -6.55 4.74
C VAL A 38 8.94 -6.96 4.24
N PHE A 39 8.93 -7.76 3.18
CA PHE A 39 7.71 -8.43 2.70
C PHE A 39 7.25 -9.46 3.73
N ASP A 40 6.24 -9.08 4.50
CA ASP A 40 5.59 -9.95 5.48
C ASP A 40 4.07 -9.91 5.26
N PRO A 41 3.47 -10.97 4.69
CA PRO A 41 2.03 -11.03 4.44
C PRO A 41 1.20 -11.13 5.73
N HIS A 42 1.78 -11.60 6.85
CA HIS A 42 1.08 -11.80 8.12
C HIS A 42 0.78 -10.50 8.88
N ARG A 43 1.29 -9.37 8.41
CA ARG A 43 0.99 -8.02 8.97
C ARG A 43 -0.50 -7.69 9.00
N PHE A 44 -1.27 -8.32 8.13
CA PHE A 44 -2.70 -8.08 7.97
C PHE A 44 -3.57 -9.14 8.66
N ASP A 45 -2.96 -10.13 9.32
CA ASP A 45 -3.69 -11.16 10.05
C ASP A 45 -4.39 -10.55 11.26
N MET A 46 -5.64 -10.96 11.52
CA MET A 46 -6.47 -10.39 12.60
C MET A 46 -5.86 -10.56 14.00
N HIS A 47 -4.99 -11.55 14.20
CA HIS A 47 -4.29 -11.79 15.46
C HIS A 47 -3.09 -10.85 15.67
N ASN A 48 -2.64 -10.14 14.62
CA ASN A 48 -1.60 -9.15 14.74
C ASN A 48 -2.15 -7.88 15.44
N PRO A 49 -1.55 -7.43 16.56
CA PRO A 49 -2.04 -6.27 17.30
C PRO A 49 -2.05 -4.98 16.49
N ASN A 50 -1.21 -4.88 15.45
CA ASN A 50 -1.13 -3.72 14.56
C ASN A 50 -2.05 -3.84 13.33
N ALA A 51 -2.72 -4.97 13.08
CA ALA A 51 -3.50 -5.17 11.86
C ALA A 51 -4.58 -4.10 11.67
N LYS A 52 -5.31 -3.72 12.72
CA LYS A 52 -6.34 -2.66 12.65
C LYS A 52 -5.74 -1.32 12.21
N LYS A 53 -4.58 -0.94 12.78
CA LYS A 53 -3.87 0.30 12.41
C LYS A 53 -3.33 0.21 10.99
N GLY A 54 -2.76 -0.94 10.63
CA GLY A 54 -2.23 -1.21 9.29
C GLY A 54 -3.30 -1.11 8.21
N ILE A 55 -4.50 -1.68 8.42
CA ILE A 55 -5.62 -1.60 7.46
C ILE A 55 -6.03 -0.14 7.21
N LEU A 56 -6.05 0.70 8.24
CA LEU A 56 -6.41 2.12 8.11
C LEU A 56 -5.30 2.95 7.45
N ALA A 57 -4.05 2.63 7.74
CA ALA A 57 -2.87 3.33 7.22
C ALA A 57 -2.46 2.87 5.82
N TRP A 58 -2.93 1.71 5.37
CA TRP A 58 -2.66 1.21 4.03
C TRP A 58 -3.45 2.02 2.99
N LYS A 59 -2.72 2.70 2.09
CA LYS A 59 -3.30 3.62 1.08
C LYS A 59 -3.02 3.18 -0.36
N GLY A 60 -2.89 1.87 -0.61
CA GLY A 60 -2.62 1.34 -1.94
C GLY A 60 -3.71 1.64 -2.98
N PHE A 61 -4.95 1.86 -2.53
CA PHE A 61 -6.09 2.29 -3.35
C PHE A 61 -6.68 3.64 -2.92
N GLY A 62 -5.93 4.44 -2.17
CA GLY A 62 -6.43 5.68 -1.56
C GLY A 62 -7.39 5.44 -0.39
N SER A 63 -8.16 6.47 -0.02
CA SER A 63 -9.20 6.40 1.01
C SER A 63 -10.14 7.61 0.95
N GLY A 64 -11.27 7.55 1.68
CA GLY A 64 -12.22 8.66 1.77
C GLY A 64 -13.10 8.78 0.51
N VAL A 65 -13.52 10.00 0.19
CA VAL A 65 -14.44 10.29 -0.93
C VAL A 65 -13.85 10.01 -2.32
N HIS A 66 -12.52 9.90 -2.40
CA HIS A 66 -11.79 9.57 -3.62
C HIS A 66 -11.13 8.18 -3.53
N LEU A 67 -11.71 7.26 -2.76
CA LEU A 67 -11.31 5.86 -2.76
C LEU A 67 -11.41 5.30 -4.19
N CYS A 68 -10.43 4.51 -4.63
CA CYS A 68 -10.40 3.94 -5.97
C CYS A 68 -11.70 3.17 -6.27
N ALA A 69 -12.46 3.66 -7.25
CA ALA A 69 -13.70 3.02 -7.69
C ALA A 69 -13.47 1.58 -8.21
N GLY A 70 -12.28 1.31 -8.75
CA GLY A 70 -11.89 0.00 -9.28
C GLY A 70 -11.39 -1.00 -8.24
N ILE A 71 -11.40 -0.69 -6.94
CA ILE A 71 -10.80 -1.56 -5.91
C ILE A 71 -11.32 -3.00 -5.93
N ASN A 72 -12.62 -3.18 -6.16
CA ASN A 72 -13.23 -4.50 -6.17
C ASN A 72 -12.86 -5.30 -7.43
N LEU A 73 -12.86 -4.64 -8.59
CA LEU A 73 -12.40 -5.23 -9.85
C LEU A 73 -10.93 -5.65 -9.75
N ALA A 74 -10.05 -4.75 -9.33
CA ALA A 74 -8.63 -5.01 -9.16
C ALA A 74 -8.38 -6.21 -8.22
N LYS A 75 -9.11 -6.29 -7.10
CA LYS A 75 -9.01 -7.43 -6.17
C LYS A 75 -9.41 -8.77 -6.82
N VAL A 76 -10.44 -8.78 -7.66
CA VAL A 76 -10.85 -9.99 -8.38
C VAL A 76 -9.81 -10.37 -9.43
N GLU A 77 -9.38 -9.40 -10.24
CA GLU A 77 -8.38 -9.61 -11.30
C GLU A 77 -7.06 -10.11 -10.74
N ILE A 78 -6.54 -9.51 -9.66
CA ILE A 78 -5.31 -9.95 -8.99
C ILE A 78 -5.44 -11.41 -8.53
N ARG A 79 -6.52 -11.77 -7.85
CA ARG A 79 -6.75 -13.14 -7.35
C ARG A 79 -6.85 -14.16 -8.49
N LEU A 80 -7.61 -13.83 -9.54
CA LEU A 80 -7.76 -14.71 -10.70
C LEU A 80 -6.43 -14.85 -11.44
N SER A 81 -5.71 -13.75 -11.65
CA SER A 81 -4.42 -13.76 -12.36
C SER A 81 -3.40 -14.61 -11.62
N ILE A 82 -3.21 -14.39 -10.31
CA ILE A 82 -2.29 -15.19 -9.48
C ILE A 82 -2.67 -16.67 -9.53
N ARG A 83 -3.96 -17.02 -9.37
CA ARG A 83 -4.43 -18.41 -9.44
C ARG A 83 -4.09 -19.06 -10.77
N HIS A 84 -4.31 -18.38 -11.89
CA HIS A 84 -4.05 -18.93 -13.22
C HIS A 84 -2.56 -19.05 -13.51
N LEU A 85 -1.76 -18.07 -13.11
CA LEU A 85 -0.31 -18.10 -13.27
C LEU A 85 0.29 -19.27 -12.48
N VAL A 86 0.00 -19.37 -11.18
CA VAL A 86 0.55 -20.45 -10.33
C VAL A 86 0.17 -21.85 -10.83
N LYS A 87 -0.99 -22.02 -11.48
CA LYS A 87 -1.41 -23.31 -12.04
C LYS A 87 -0.79 -23.65 -13.39
N ARG A 88 -0.41 -22.65 -14.20
CA ARG A 88 -0.01 -22.85 -15.61
C ARG A 88 1.48 -22.67 -15.85
N VAL A 89 2.17 -21.91 -15.00
CA VAL A 89 3.59 -21.61 -15.16
C VAL A 89 4.38 -22.01 -13.94
N LYS A 90 5.62 -22.47 -14.15
CA LYS A 90 6.59 -22.68 -13.09
C LYS A 90 7.42 -21.41 -12.92
N PHE A 91 7.32 -20.79 -11.75
CA PHE A 91 8.13 -19.63 -11.41
C PHE A 91 9.55 -20.08 -11.04
N THR A 92 10.55 -19.39 -11.57
CA THR A 92 11.96 -19.53 -11.18
C THR A 92 12.48 -18.17 -10.76
N GLY A 93 13.40 -18.15 -9.80
CA GLY A 93 14.04 -16.91 -9.37
C GLY A 93 14.81 -16.28 -10.53
N LEU A 94 14.68 -14.96 -10.68
CA LEU A 94 15.52 -14.21 -11.61
C LEU A 94 16.98 -14.35 -11.17
N LYS A 95 17.88 -14.60 -12.12
CA LYS A 95 19.32 -14.61 -11.86
C LYS A 95 19.94 -13.33 -12.41
N ASN A 96 20.87 -12.75 -11.67
CA ASN A 96 21.67 -11.62 -12.15
C ASN A 96 22.75 -12.10 -13.15
N SER A 97 23.50 -11.16 -13.72
CA SER A 97 24.62 -11.46 -14.64
C SER A 97 25.71 -12.36 -14.04
N LYS A 98 25.74 -12.50 -12.71
CA LYS A 98 26.68 -13.36 -11.97
C LYS A 98 26.05 -14.71 -11.56
N GLY A 99 24.87 -15.04 -12.09
CA GLY A 99 24.17 -16.31 -11.83
C GLY A 99 23.55 -16.45 -10.43
N LYS A 100 23.61 -15.42 -9.58
CA LYS A 100 22.99 -15.38 -8.24
C LYS A 100 21.53 -14.93 -8.35
N ASN A 101 20.68 -15.32 -7.40
CA ASN A 101 19.32 -14.80 -7.33
C ASN A 101 19.35 -13.26 -7.28
N ALA A 102 18.62 -12.62 -8.19
CA ALA A 102 18.55 -11.18 -8.36
C ALA A 102 17.67 -10.51 -7.29
N ILE A 103 16.81 -11.30 -6.64
CA ILE A 103 15.96 -10.92 -5.52
C ILE A 103 16.33 -11.89 -4.39
N PRO A 104 16.48 -11.41 -3.13
CA PRO A 104 16.75 -12.25 -1.96
C PRO A 104 15.80 -13.45 -1.83
#